data_AF-A0A4R6WRV1-F1
#
_entry.id   AF-A0A4R6WRV1-F1
#
_cell.length_a   1.000
_cell.length_b   1.000
_cell.length_c   1.000
_cell.angle_alpha   90.00
_cell.angle_beta   90.00
_cell.angle_gamma   90.00
#
_symmetry.space_group_name_H-M   'P 1'
#
loop_
_entity.id
_entity.type
_entity.pdbx_description
1 polymer ?
#
loop_
_entity_poly.entity_id
_entity_poly.type
_entity_poly.pdbx_seq_one_letter_code
_entity_poly.pdbx_strand_id
1 'polypeptide(L)'
;MTITDFDFICQILKARSGLVLTNDKAYLLESRLLPVARKWKLATFDDLVRLIRSKNDEAVIRDVVEAMTTNESFFFRDTKPFDQFKQICLPAMLKSRAGAKSLRIWSAACSSGQEAYSLAMILTEMAPQLAGWRIDIVGTDLSNEILQRAKDGMYSQFEVQRGLPITLLVKYFTQVGDRWKISDKIRQMVQYKEWNLLNDPAPLGKFDIVFCRNVLIYFDQPTKAKVLAGIAKQMPDDGYLFLGGAETVLGISDKFQLLPGQRGIYGLTGGIKPPASLTPPGFATPR
;
A
#
# COMPACT_ATOMS: atom_id res chain seq x y z
N MET A 1 25.69 -17.25 -11.43
CA MET A 1 25.33 -17.02 -10.01
C MET A 1 25.74 -18.21 -9.14
N THR A 2 26.58 -17.98 -8.14
CA THR A 2 26.86 -18.99 -7.09
C THR A 2 25.78 -18.94 -6.00
N ILE A 3 25.61 -20.03 -5.22
CA ILE A 3 24.68 -20.05 -4.06
C ILE A 3 25.03 -18.92 -3.07
N THR A 4 26.33 -18.65 -2.89
CA THR A 4 26.83 -17.60 -1.98
C THR A 4 26.49 -16.18 -2.46
N ASP A 5 26.37 -15.95 -3.77
CA ASP A 5 25.98 -14.64 -4.32
C ASP A 5 24.47 -14.42 -4.23
N PHE A 6 23.68 -15.48 -4.42
CA PHE A 6 22.25 -15.47 -4.18
C PHE A 6 21.95 -15.10 -2.72
N ASP A 7 22.55 -15.81 -1.77
CA ASP A 7 22.32 -15.58 -0.33
C ASP A 7 22.72 -14.15 0.09
N PHE A 8 23.84 -13.65 -0.45
CA PHE A 8 24.30 -12.29 -0.18
C PHE A 8 23.30 -11.22 -0.65
N ILE A 9 22.78 -11.34 -1.87
CA ILE A 9 21.77 -10.40 -2.38
C ILE A 9 20.46 -10.54 -1.59
N CYS A 10 20.03 -11.76 -1.25
CA CYS A 10 18.85 -11.98 -0.43
C CYS A 10 18.96 -11.32 0.96
N GLN A 11 20.14 -11.36 1.59
CA GLN A 11 20.39 -10.65 2.86
C GLN A 11 20.25 -9.14 2.71
N ILE A 12 20.79 -8.56 1.63
CA ILE A 12 20.66 -7.12 1.35
C ILE A 12 19.19 -6.75 1.11
N LEU A 13 18.48 -7.50 0.25
CA LEU A 13 17.08 -7.26 -0.05
C LEU A 13 16.23 -7.32 1.23
N LYS A 14 16.41 -8.36 2.04
CA LYS A 14 15.70 -8.48 3.32
C LYS A 14 16.01 -7.31 4.26
N ALA A 15 17.28 -6.94 4.41
CA ALA A 15 17.68 -5.86 5.31
C ALA A 15 17.18 -4.49 4.86
N ARG A 16 17.14 -4.23 3.55
CA ARG A 16 16.81 -2.92 2.98
C ARG A 16 15.34 -2.75 2.61
N SER A 17 14.59 -3.82 2.31
CA SER A 17 13.17 -3.72 1.94
C SER A 17 12.24 -4.68 2.67
N GLY A 18 12.79 -5.64 3.42
CA GLY A 18 12.00 -6.69 4.06
C GLY A 18 11.65 -7.84 3.13
N LEU A 19 11.98 -7.73 1.84
CA LEU A 19 11.69 -8.74 0.83
C LEU A 19 12.40 -10.06 1.16
N VAL A 20 11.61 -11.10 1.33
CA VAL A 20 12.09 -12.48 1.43
C VAL A 20 11.96 -13.13 0.07
N LEU A 21 13.10 -13.40 -0.56
CA LEU A 21 13.18 -14.14 -1.82
C LEU A 21 13.46 -15.62 -1.53
N THR A 22 12.67 -16.50 -2.12
CA THR A 22 12.80 -17.95 -2.02
C THR A 22 13.58 -18.50 -3.22
N ASN A 23 14.21 -19.67 -3.08
CA ASN A 23 15.06 -20.26 -4.12
C ASN A 23 14.33 -20.51 -5.45
N ASP A 24 13.04 -20.85 -5.42
CA ASP A 24 12.20 -21.01 -6.62
C ASP A 24 12.03 -19.71 -7.42
N LYS A 25 12.34 -18.57 -6.81
CA LYS A 25 12.30 -17.24 -7.42
C LYS A 25 13.67 -16.66 -7.73
N ALA A 26 14.74 -17.46 -7.64
CA ALA A 26 16.11 -17.01 -7.88
C ALA A 26 16.31 -16.45 -9.30
N TYR A 27 15.55 -16.94 -10.29
CA TYR A 27 15.54 -16.41 -11.67
C TYR A 27 15.15 -14.92 -11.76
N LEU A 28 14.46 -14.38 -10.75
CA LEU A 28 14.11 -12.95 -10.69
C LEU A 28 15.35 -12.07 -10.50
N LEU A 29 16.39 -12.56 -9.81
CA LEU A 29 17.63 -11.79 -9.64
C LEU A 29 18.28 -11.52 -10.99
N GLU A 30 18.47 -12.56 -11.81
CA GLU A 30 19.12 -12.37 -13.12
C GLU A 30 18.26 -11.50 -14.05
N SER A 31 16.97 -11.79 -14.17
CA SER A 31 16.09 -11.05 -15.08
C SER A 31 15.89 -9.59 -14.70
N ARG A 32 15.82 -9.25 -13.40
CA ARG A 32 15.58 -7.88 -12.93
C ARG A 32 16.85 -7.08 -12.65
N LEU A 33 17.96 -7.73 -12.31
CA LEU A 33 19.22 -7.04 -11.98
C LEU A 33 20.16 -6.90 -13.18
N LEU A 34 19.95 -7.61 -14.28
CA LEU A 34 20.72 -7.38 -15.51
C LEU A 34 20.53 -5.95 -16.08
N PRO A 35 19.32 -5.38 -16.14
CA PRO A 35 19.14 -3.96 -16.45
C PRO A 35 19.89 -3.02 -15.51
N VAL A 36 19.94 -3.35 -14.21
CA VAL A 36 20.70 -2.57 -13.20
C VAL A 36 22.20 -2.66 -13.49
N ALA A 37 22.74 -3.85 -13.76
CA ALA A 37 24.14 -4.02 -14.13
C ALA A 37 24.51 -3.15 -15.34
N ARG A 38 23.66 -3.13 -16.37
CA ARG A 38 23.85 -2.29 -17.57
C ARG A 38 23.83 -0.79 -17.24
N LYS A 39 22.91 -0.32 -16.38
CA LYS A 39 22.86 1.08 -15.89
C LYS A 39 24.19 1.50 -15.26
N TRP A 40 24.83 0.59 -14.54
CA TRP A 40 26.13 0.80 -13.88
C TRP A 40 27.34 0.46 -14.75
N LYS A 41 27.15 0.26 -16.06
CA LYS A 41 28.20 -0.09 -17.04
C LYS A 41 28.95 -1.38 -16.71
N LEU A 42 28.26 -2.34 -16.11
CA LEU A 42 28.76 -3.68 -15.80
C LEU A 42 28.25 -4.68 -16.83
N ALA A 43 29.08 -5.67 -17.16
CA ALA A 43 28.76 -6.65 -18.20
C ALA A 43 27.85 -7.78 -17.68
N THR A 44 28.01 -8.16 -16.41
CA THR A 44 27.34 -9.34 -15.84
C THR A 44 26.71 -9.06 -14.48
N PHE A 45 25.80 -9.94 -14.06
CA PHE A 45 25.27 -9.96 -12.70
C PHE A 45 26.39 -10.20 -11.67
N ASP A 46 27.36 -11.06 -11.97
CA ASP A 46 28.46 -11.35 -11.05
C ASP A 46 29.36 -10.10 -10.85
N ASP A 47 29.51 -9.24 -11.85
CA ASP A 47 30.18 -7.93 -11.71
C ASP A 47 29.43 -7.00 -10.75
N LEU A 48 28.09 -6.99 -10.83
CA LEU A 48 27.23 -6.22 -9.93
C LEU A 48 27.38 -6.69 -8.48
N VAL A 49 27.36 -8.00 -8.25
CA VAL A 49 27.57 -8.56 -6.90
C VAL A 49 28.96 -8.21 -6.37
N ARG A 50 30.01 -8.32 -7.20
CA ARG A 50 31.39 -7.93 -6.84
C ARG A 50 31.50 -6.45 -6.49
N LEU A 51 30.83 -5.58 -7.24
CA LEU A 51 30.79 -4.15 -6.96
C LEU A 51 30.16 -3.87 -5.58
N ILE A 52 29.02 -4.49 -5.29
CA ILE A 52 28.31 -4.30 -4.02
C ILE A 52 29.17 -4.80 -2.84
N ARG A 53 29.79 -5.98 -2.96
CA ARG A 53 30.67 -6.53 -1.91
C ARG A 53 31.90 -5.66 -1.63
N SER A 54 32.49 -5.08 -2.68
CA SER A 54 33.77 -4.36 -2.54
C SER A 54 33.60 -2.92 -2.09
N LYS A 55 32.57 -2.22 -2.57
CA LYS A 55 32.40 -0.78 -2.33
C LYS A 55 31.27 -0.44 -1.37
N ASN A 56 30.30 -1.34 -1.18
CA ASN A 56 29.07 -1.07 -0.46
C ASN A 56 28.42 0.27 -0.88
N ASP A 57 28.37 0.51 -2.20
CA ASP A 57 27.84 1.75 -2.76
C ASP A 57 26.31 1.79 -2.60
N GLU A 58 25.82 2.70 -1.77
CA GLU A 58 24.40 2.82 -1.44
C GLU A 58 23.52 3.17 -2.66
N ALA A 59 24.07 3.83 -3.68
CA ALA A 59 23.30 4.13 -4.90
C ALA A 59 23.05 2.86 -5.72
N VAL A 60 24.05 1.97 -5.81
CA VAL A 60 23.92 0.66 -6.47
C VAL A 60 22.94 -0.22 -5.69
N ILE A 61 23.08 -0.26 -4.36
CA ILE A 61 22.20 -1.05 -3.49
C ILE A 61 20.75 -0.58 -3.63
N ARG A 62 20.49 0.73 -3.66
CA ARG A 62 19.15 1.27 -3.87
C ARG A 62 18.56 0.80 -5.20
N ASP A 63 19.30 0.91 -6.30
CA ASP A 63 18.82 0.47 -7.61
C ASP A 63 18.51 -1.04 -7.64
N VAL A 64 19.33 -1.86 -6.97
CA VAL A 64 19.07 -3.31 -6.82
C VAL A 64 17.79 -3.57 -6.03
N VAL A 65 17.60 -2.86 -4.92
CA VAL A 65 16.42 -3.02 -4.06
C VAL A 65 15.15 -2.60 -4.82
N GLU A 66 15.18 -1.45 -5.50
CA GLU A 66 14.05 -0.96 -6.30
C GLU A 66 13.68 -1.93 -7.42
N ALA A 67 14.66 -2.42 -8.18
CA ALA A 67 14.42 -3.38 -9.27
C ALA A 67 13.79 -4.69 -8.78
N MET A 68 14.03 -5.08 -7.53
CA MET A 68 13.47 -6.30 -6.95
C MET A 68 12.08 -6.12 -6.33
N THR A 69 11.58 -4.88 -6.21
CA THR A 69 10.20 -4.64 -5.78
C THR A 69 9.21 -5.22 -6.80
N THR A 70 8.08 -5.75 -6.34
CA THR A 70 7.01 -6.23 -7.22
C THR A 70 5.85 -5.24 -7.18
N ASN A 71 5.69 -4.48 -8.26
CA ASN A 71 4.80 -3.32 -8.35
C ASN A 71 3.51 -3.63 -9.12
N GLU A 72 2.76 -4.65 -8.69
CA GLU A 72 1.46 -4.94 -9.30
C GLU A 72 0.33 -4.19 -8.55
N SER A 73 -0.28 -3.23 -9.24
CA SER A 73 -1.43 -2.47 -8.75
C SER A 73 -2.43 -2.21 -9.87
N PHE A 74 -3.69 -2.01 -9.51
CA PHE A 74 -4.75 -1.61 -10.44
C PHE A 74 -5.85 -0.86 -9.70
N PHE A 75 -6.60 -0.04 -10.45
CA PHE A 75 -7.65 0.79 -9.87
C PHE A 75 -8.73 -0.07 -9.22
N PHE A 76 -9.18 0.35 -8.05
CA PHE A 76 -10.22 -0.32 -7.27
C PHE A 76 -9.94 -1.82 -7.04
N ARG A 77 -8.67 -2.19 -6.82
CA ARG A 77 -8.25 -3.58 -6.59
C ARG A 77 -9.09 -4.28 -5.52
N ASP A 78 -9.69 -5.39 -5.90
CA ASP A 78 -10.62 -6.21 -5.10
C ASP A 78 -11.95 -5.55 -4.73
N THR A 79 -12.36 -4.44 -5.36
CA THR A 79 -13.61 -3.63 -5.22
C THR A 79 -14.17 -3.44 -3.80
N LYS A 80 -14.51 -4.53 -3.12
CA LYS A 80 -15.02 -4.63 -1.75
C LYS A 80 -14.27 -3.77 -0.72
N PRO A 81 -12.92 -3.68 -0.66
CA PRO A 81 -12.25 -2.77 0.28
C PRO A 81 -12.65 -1.30 0.08
N PHE A 82 -12.85 -0.89 -1.17
CA PHE A 82 -13.25 0.47 -1.52
C PHE A 82 -14.74 0.71 -1.23
N ASP A 83 -15.59 -0.30 -1.43
CA ASP A 83 -16.99 -0.25 -1.01
C ASP A 83 -17.11 -0.13 0.51
N GLN A 84 -16.36 -0.96 1.26
CA GLN A 84 -16.36 -0.91 2.72
C GLN A 84 -15.77 0.42 3.24
N PHE A 85 -14.73 0.95 2.60
CA PHE A 85 -14.25 2.30 2.88
C PHE A 85 -15.36 3.34 2.73
N LYS A 86 -16.04 3.34 1.57
CA LYS A 86 -17.11 4.30 1.25
C LYS A 86 -18.33 4.18 2.17
N GLN A 87 -18.74 2.95 2.48
CA GLN A 87 -20.03 2.68 3.14
C GLN A 87 -19.91 2.55 4.67
N ILE A 88 -18.72 2.23 5.19
CA ILE A 88 -18.54 1.88 6.61
C ILE A 88 -17.51 2.79 7.27
N CYS A 89 -16.25 2.70 6.84
CA CYS A 89 -15.15 3.34 7.54
C CYS A 89 -15.19 4.87 7.41
N LEU A 90 -15.41 5.39 6.19
CA LEU A 90 -15.47 6.82 5.96
C LEU A 90 -16.63 7.47 6.72
N PRO A 91 -17.90 7.01 6.64
CA PRO A 91 -18.98 7.59 7.44
C PRO A 91 -18.73 7.57 8.95
N ALA A 92 -18.15 6.48 9.48
CA ALA A 92 -17.79 6.38 10.89
C ALA A 92 -16.75 7.42 11.30
N MET A 93 -15.70 7.61 10.48
CA MET A 93 -14.67 8.62 10.71
C MET A 93 -15.22 10.04 10.58
N LEU A 94 -16.08 10.32 9.61
CA LEU A 94 -16.71 11.63 9.46
C LEU A 94 -17.56 11.99 10.69
N LYS A 95 -18.25 11.02 11.28
CA LYS A 95 -18.98 11.22 12.54
C LYS A 95 -18.03 11.49 13.71
N SER A 96 -16.98 10.69 13.86
CA SER A 96 -16.02 10.81 14.96
C SER A 96 -15.20 12.10 14.90
N ARG A 97 -14.90 12.59 13.70
CA ARG A 97 -14.09 13.80 13.45
C ARG A 97 -14.92 15.04 13.13
N ALA A 98 -16.25 15.02 13.34
CA ALA A 98 -17.14 16.11 12.95
C ALA A 98 -16.76 17.48 13.53
N GLY A 99 -16.17 17.50 14.73
CA GLY A 99 -15.68 18.73 15.37
C GLY A 99 -14.43 19.31 14.71
N ALA A 100 -13.47 18.47 14.30
CA ALA A 100 -12.22 18.91 13.68
C ALA A 100 -12.34 19.07 12.15
N LYS A 101 -13.29 18.37 11.53
CA LYS A 101 -13.47 18.26 10.07
C LYS A 101 -12.16 17.95 9.33
N SER A 102 -11.34 17.10 9.92
CA SER A 102 -10.05 16.68 9.37
C SER A 102 -9.98 15.16 9.33
N LEU A 103 -9.47 14.61 8.23
CA LEU A 103 -9.27 13.18 8.03
C LEU A 103 -7.94 12.95 7.32
N ARG A 104 -7.13 12.01 7.80
CA ARG A 104 -5.88 11.62 7.12
C ARG A 104 -5.91 10.14 6.74
N ILE A 105 -5.57 9.86 5.48
CA ILE A 105 -5.55 8.51 4.91
C ILE A 105 -4.14 8.20 4.43
N TRP A 106 -3.62 7.02 4.77
CA TRP A 106 -2.33 6.53 4.29
C TRP A 106 -2.52 5.34 3.35
N SER A 107 -2.10 5.44 2.09
CA SER A 107 -1.89 4.30 1.19
C SER A 107 -0.41 3.91 1.24
N ALA A 108 -0.12 2.87 2.00
CA ALA A 108 1.20 2.37 2.31
C ALA A 108 1.59 1.29 1.29
N ALA A 109 2.76 1.46 0.64
CA ALA A 109 3.15 0.76 -0.58
C ALA A 109 2.18 1.02 -1.76
N CYS A 110 1.97 2.31 -2.06
CA CYS A 110 0.98 2.75 -3.05
C CYS A 110 1.33 2.42 -4.50
N SER A 111 2.55 1.95 -4.77
CA SER A 111 3.06 1.61 -6.10
C SER A 111 2.84 2.77 -7.08
N SER A 112 2.29 2.50 -8.27
CA SER A 112 2.00 3.50 -9.31
C SER A 112 0.74 4.34 -9.06
N GLY A 113 0.26 4.38 -7.81
CA GLY A 113 -0.71 5.36 -7.32
C GLY A 113 -2.18 5.00 -7.51
N GLN A 114 -2.51 3.89 -8.18
CA GLN A 114 -3.90 3.52 -8.49
C GLN A 114 -4.77 3.39 -7.24
N GLU A 115 -4.25 2.83 -6.14
CA GLU A 115 -5.00 2.73 -4.88
C GLU A 115 -5.32 4.11 -4.29
N ALA A 116 -4.30 4.97 -4.17
CA ALA A 116 -4.48 6.33 -3.65
C ALA A 116 -5.44 7.17 -4.53
N TYR A 117 -5.37 7.01 -5.85
CA TYR A 117 -6.29 7.67 -6.78
C TYR A 117 -7.70 7.09 -6.76
N SER A 118 -7.89 5.79 -6.51
CA SER A 118 -9.22 5.24 -6.25
C SER A 118 -9.86 5.85 -5.01
N LEU A 119 -9.08 6.07 -3.94
CA LEU A 119 -9.56 6.77 -2.73
C LEU A 119 -9.91 8.24 -3.05
N ALA A 120 -9.04 8.94 -3.78
CA ALA A 120 -9.28 10.32 -4.18
C ALA A 120 -10.53 10.49 -5.06
N MET A 121 -10.77 9.57 -5.99
CA MET A 121 -11.99 9.55 -6.81
C MET A 121 -13.24 9.33 -5.95
N ILE A 122 -13.21 8.40 -4.99
CA ILE A 122 -14.34 8.18 -4.06
C ILE A 122 -14.66 9.45 -3.28
N LEU A 123 -13.63 10.10 -2.71
CA LEU A 123 -13.80 11.33 -1.95
C LEU A 123 -14.34 12.47 -2.83
N THR A 124 -13.90 12.56 -4.09
CA THR A 124 -14.41 13.56 -5.02
C THR A 124 -15.88 13.34 -5.37
N GLU A 125 -16.31 12.09 -5.57
CA GLU A 125 -17.74 11.77 -5.76
C GLU A 125 -18.60 12.09 -4.53
N MET A 126 -17.98 12.16 -3.35
CA MET A 126 -18.63 12.50 -2.09
C MET A 126 -18.45 13.96 -1.67
N ALA A 127 -17.98 14.83 -2.58
CA ALA A 127 -17.66 16.22 -2.26
C ALA A 127 -18.78 17.00 -1.54
N PRO A 128 -20.08 16.85 -1.87
CA PRO A 128 -21.14 17.54 -1.14
C PRO A 128 -21.22 17.15 0.35
N GLN A 129 -20.99 15.88 0.69
CA GLN A 129 -20.98 15.44 2.10
C GLN A 129 -19.69 15.85 2.84
N LEU A 130 -18.65 16.18 2.08
CA LEU A 130 -17.32 16.54 2.59
C LEU A 130 -17.07 18.05 2.56
N ALA A 131 -18.12 18.87 2.40
CA ALA A 131 -18.00 20.31 2.41
C ALA A 131 -17.36 20.82 3.72
N GLY A 132 -16.26 21.56 3.59
CA GLY A 132 -15.50 22.10 4.72
C GLY A 132 -14.61 21.08 5.43
N TRP A 133 -14.46 19.86 4.89
CA TRP A 133 -13.49 18.88 5.38
C TRP A 133 -12.11 19.12 4.77
N ARG A 134 -11.08 19.02 5.61
CA ARG A 134 -9.70 18.83 5.17
C ARG A 134 -9.39 17.35 5.13
N ILE A 135 -9.08 16.82 3.95
CA ILE A 135 -8.75 15.41 3.78
C ILE A 135 -7.39 15.29 3.12
N ASP A 136 -6.43 14.68 3.83
CA ASP A 136 -5.08 14.47 3.34
C ASP A 136 -4.90 12.98 2.98
N ILE A 137 -4.60 12.67 1.71
CA ILE A 137 -4.19 11.31 1.28
C ILE A 137 -2.68 11.30 1.11
N VAL A 138 -2.00 10.44 1.86
CA VAL A 138 -0.55 10.23 1.73
C VAL A 138 -0.32 8.88 1.08
N GLY A 139 0.28 8.86 -0.10
CA GLY A 139 0.76 7.65 -0.76
C GLY A 139 2.25 7.48 -0.49
N THR A 140 2.68 6.32 0.00
CA THR A 140 4.11 6.06 0.19
C THR A 140 4.56 4.78 -0.49
N ASP A 141 5.77 4.78 -1.02
CA ASP A 141 6.41 3.58 -1.56
C ASP A 141 7.92 3.64 -1.34
N LEU A 142 8.57 2.47 -1.40
CA LEU A 142 10.02 2.35 -1.31
C LEU A 142 10.69 2.81 -2.61
N SER A 143 10.07 2.53 -3.76
CA SER A 143 10.67 2.86 -5.05
C SER A 143 10.36 4.30 -5.46
N ASN A 144 11.41 5.08 -5.72
CA ASN A 144 11.24 6.44 -6.22
C ASN A 144 10.74 6.43 -7.68
N GLU A 145 11.20 5.46 -8.48
CA GLU A 145 10.75 5.28 -9.86
C GLU A 145 9.24 5.10 -9.95
N ILE A 146 8.66 4.22 -9.11
CA ILE A 146 7.22 3.97 -9.15
C ILE A 146 6.42 5.16 -8.60
N LEU A 147 6.96 5.89 -7.62
CA LEU A 147 6.34 7.12 -7.12
C LEU A 147 6.35 8.23 -8.16
N GLN A 148 7.40 8.34 -8.98
CA GLN A 148 7.42 9.32 -10.06
C GLN A 148 6.30 9.01 -11.07
N ARG A 149 6.13 7.74 -11.42
CA ARG A 149 5.02 7.30 -12.27
C ARG A 149 3.65 7.61 -11.64
N ALA A 150 3.51 7.42 -10.33
CA ALA A 150 2.30 7.80 -9.60
C ALA A 150 2.02 9.31 -9.70
N LYS A 151 3.03 10.15 -9.46
CA LYS A 151 2.94 11.62 -9.57
C LYS A 151 2.61 12.08 -10.99
N ASP A 152 3.16 11.42 -12.00
CA ASP A 152 2.89 11.73 -13.41
C ASP A 152 1.44 11.38 -13.79
N GLY A 153 0.86 10.36 -13.14
CA GLY A 153 -0.53 9.98 -13.31
C GLY A 153 -0.85 9.50 -14.74
N MET A 154 0.14 8.90 -15.40
CA MET A 154 0.06 8.39 -16.76
C MET A 154 -0.07 6.87 -16.76
N TYR A 155 -1.13 6.36 -17.40
CA TYR A 155 -1.47 4.94 -17.40
C TYR A 155 -1.72 4.43 -18.82
N SER A 156 -1.41 3.16 -19.06
CA SER A 156 -1.74 2.50 -20.33
C SER A 156 -3.24 2.22 -20.46
N GLN A 157 -3.69 1.94 -21.69
CA GLN A 157 -5.06 1.48 -21.95
C GLN A 157 -5.44 0.28 -21.07
N PHE A 158 -4.55 -0.70 -20.95
CA PHE A 158 -4.78 -1.90 -20.15
C PHE A 158 -5.02 -1.57 -18.66
N GLU A 159 -4.22 -0.66 -18.11
CA GLU A 159 -4.32 -0.30 -16.69
C GLU A 159 -5.60 0.45 -16.35
N VAL A 160 -6.04 1.37 -17.22
CA VAL A 160 -7.31 2.08 -17.02
C VAL A 160 -8.54 1.24 -17.30
N GLN A 161 -8.39 0.09 -17.97
CA GLN A 161 -9.49 -0.87 -18.16
C GLN A 161 -9.56 -1.92 -17.05
N ARG A 162 -8.49 -2.08 -16.26
CA ARG A 162 -8.42 -3.07 -15.18
C ARG A 162 -8.98 -2.49 -13.89
N GLY A 163 -10.26 -2.75 -13.63
CA GLY A 163 -10.95 -2.45 -12.36
C GLY A 163 -11.52 -1.03 -12.23
N LEU A 164 -11.13 -0.09 -13.08
CA LEU A 164 -11.69 1.27 -13.10
C LEU A 164 -13.09 1.29 -13.77
N PRO A 165 -14.14 1.76 -13.08
CA PRO A 165 -15.43 1.97 -13.73
C PRO A 165 -15.34 2.96 -14.89
N ILE A 166 -15.98 2.63 -16.03
CA ILE A 166 -15.93 3.45 -17.25
C ILE A 166 -16.42 4.89 -17.03
N THR A 167 -17.40 5.07 -16.15
CA THR A 167 -17.92 6.39 -15.78
C THR A 167 -16.87 7.27 -15.11
N LEU A 168 -16.00 6.68 -14.28
CA LEU A 168 -14.89 7.38 -13.65
C LEU A 168 -13.74 7.62 -14.64
N LEU A 169 -13.48 6.69 -15.56
CA LEU A 169 -12.49 6.88 -16.62
C LEU A 169 -12.83 8.13 -17.46
N VAL A 170 -14.07 8.21 -17.97
CA VAL A 170 -14.54 9.34 -18.78
C VAL A 170 -14.52 10.66 -18.01
N LYS A 171 -14.80 10.63 -16.70
CA LYS A 171 -14.89 11.83 -15.85
C LYS A 171 -13.51 12.35 -15.42
N TYR A 172 -12.57 11.46 -15.13
CA TYR A 172 -11.33 11.80 -14.42
C TYR A 172 -10.06 11.61 -15.23
N PHE A 173 -10.13 11.11 -16.45
CA PHE A 173 -8.95 10.96 -17.30
C PHE A 173 -9.13 11.62 -18.65
N THR A 174 -8.00 11.95 -19.26
CA THR A 174 -7.91 12.43 -20.63
C THR A 174 -6.92 11.57 -21.38
N GLN A 175 -7.28 11.14 -22.59
CA GLN A 175 -6.36 10.41 -23.44
C GLN A 175 -5.30 11.37 -24.01
N VAL A 176 -4.02 10.99 -23.88
CA VAL A 176 -2.86 11.72 -24.38
C VAL A 176 -2.02 10.73 -25.17
N GLY A 177 -2.15 10.76 -26.50
CA GLY A 177 -1.56 9.75 -27.37
C GLY A 177 -2.15 8.35 -27.11
N ASP A 178 -1.27 7.39 -26.82
CA ASP A 178 -1.59 5.99 -26.50
C ASP A 178 -1.84 5.74 -25.00
N ARG A 179 -1.78 6.80 -24.18
CA ARG A 179 -1.90 6.73 -22.72
C ARG A 179 -3.04 7.58 -22.20
N TRP A 180 -3.37 7.37 -20.93
CA TRP A 180 -4.40 8.08 -20.19
C TRP A 180 -3.78 8.85 -19.04
N LYS A 181 -4.04 10.15 -18.98
CA LYS A 181 -3.61 11.02 -17.89
C LYS A 181 -4.77 11.24 -16.93
N ILE A 182 -4.57 10.93 -15.65
CA ILE A 182 -5.54 11.29 -14.62
C ILE A 182 -5.54 12.81 -14.39
N SER A 183 -6.71 13.39 -14.17
CA SER A 183 -6.92 14.83 -14.04
C SER A 183 -6.09 15.42 -12.90
N ASP A 184 -5.58 16.63 -13.11
CA ASP A 184 -4.75 17.31 -12.12
C ASP A 184 -5.52 17.54 -10.80
N LYS A 185 -6.85 17.70 -10.86
CA LYS A 185 -7.72 17.78 -9.68
C LYS A 185 -7.58 16.56 -8.78
N ILE A 186 -7.64 15.35 -9.34
CA ILE A 186 -7.47 14.11 -8.57
C ILE A 186 -6.01 13.95 -8.13
N ARG A 187 -5.05 14.28 -9.01
CA ARG A 187 -3.63 14.20 -8.69
C ARG A 187 -3.25 15.01 -7.46
N GLN A 188 -3.77 16.24 -7.36
CA GLN A 188 -3.47 17.17 -6.27
C GLN A 188 -4.03 16.74 -4.91
N MET A 189 -4.95 15.78 -4.87
CA MET A 189 -5.49 15.24 -3.61
C MET A 189 -4.53 14.26 -2.91
N VAL A 190 -3.48 13.79 -3.60
CA VAL A 190 -2.55 12.79 -3.08
C VAL A 190 -1.15 13.37 -2.94
N GLN A 191 -0.60 13.29 -1.73
CA GLN A 191 0.80 13.58 -1.45
C GLN A 191 1.63 12.30 -1.49
N TYR A 192 2.54 12.20 -2.45
CA TYR A 192 3.46 11.06 -2.55
C TYR A 192 4.77 11.32 -1.80
N LYS A 193 5.21 10.33 -1.01
CA LYS A 193 6.50 10.37 -0.28
C LYS A 193 7.25 9.04 -0.42
N GLU A 194 8.56 9.11 -0.61
CA GLU A 194 9.41 7.92 -0.49
C GLU A 194 9.43 7.48 0.97
N TRP A 195 9.05 6.22 1.22
CA TRP A 195 9.05 5.66 2.57
C TRP A 195 9.26 4.15 2.56
N ASN A 196 10.19 3.69 3.38
CA ASN A 196 10.37 2.28 3.65
C ASN A 196 9.49 1.86 4.84
N LEU A 197 8.64 0.84 4.66
CA LEU A 197 7.79 0.30 5.73
C LEU A 197 8.59 -0.25 6.93
N LEU A 198 9.87 -0.56 6.74
CA LEU A 198 10.75 -0.99 7.82
C LEU A 198 11.19 0.16 8.76
N ASN A 199 11.04 1.40 8.32
CA ASN A 199 11.40 2.60 9.09
C ASN A 199 10.24 2.99 10.02
N ASP A 200 10.57 3.70 11.11
CA ASP A 200 9.57 4.22 12.04
C ASP A 200 8.66 5.25 11.36
N PRO A 201 7.35 5.00 11.15
CA PRO A 201 6.46 5.93 10.46
C PRO A 201 6.12 7.20 11.26
N ALA A 202 6.73 7.44 12.44
CA ALA A 202 6.58 8.65 13.23
C ALA A 202 6.57 9.96 12.40
N PRO A 203 7.51 10.19 11.45
CA PRO A 203 7.56 11.42 10.66
C PRO A 203 6.43 11.61 9.64
N LEU A 204 5.67 10.55 9.33
CA LEU A 204 4.48 10.65 8.46
C LEU A 204 3.26 11.23 9.20
N GLY A 205 3.31 11.24 10.54
CA GLY A 205 2.22 11.67 11.42
C GLY A 205 1.16 10.59 11.64
N LYS A 206 0.02 10.98 12.24
CA LYS A 206 -1.10 10.07 12.51
C LYS A 206 -2.05 9.95 11.33
N PHE A 207 -2.71 8.80 11.20
CA PHE A 207 -3.67 8.49 10.14
C PHE A 207 -4.91 7.83 10.71
N ASP A 208 -6.08 8.32 10.33
CA ASP A 208 -7.37 7.75 10.75
C ASP A 208 -7.66 6.45 10.00
N ILE A 209 -7.21 6.35 8.74
CA ILE A 209 -7.37 5.17 7.90
C ILE A 209 -6.03 4.84 7.22
N VAL A 210 -5.63 3.57 7.30
CA VAL A 210 -4.42 3.06 6.65
C VAL A 210 -4.79 1.92 5.71
N PHE A 211 -4.36 2.03 4.46
CA PHE A 211 -4.34 0.94 3.49
C PHE A 211 -2.91 0.41 3.42
N CYS A 212 -2.71 -0.85 3.77
CA CYS A 212 -1.42 -1.53 3.67
C CYS A 212 -1.67 -2.89 3.01
N ARG A 213 -1.92 -2.85 1.70
CA ARG A 213 -2.49 -3.98 0.95
C ARG A 213 -1.48 -4.58 -0.01
N ASN A 214 -1.47 -5.91 -0.07
CA ASN A 214 -0.70 -6.71 -1.00
C ASN A 214 0.82 -6.48 -0.92
N VAL A 215 1.34 -6.14 0.26
CA VAL A 215 2.77 -5.86 0.50
C VAL A 215 3.37 -6.75 1.60
N LEU A 216 2.60 -7.04 2.67
CA LEU A 216 3.05 -7.89 3.78
C LEU A 216 3.27 -9.33 3.32
N ILE A 217 2.70 -9.75 2.19
CA ILE A 217 2.96 -11.05 1.57
C ILE A 217 4.43 -11.28 1.20
N TYR A 218 5.22 -10.22 1.05
CA TYR A 218 6.65 -10.30 0.68
C TYR A 218 7.59 -10.41 1.90
N PHE A 219 7.06 -10.29 3.11
CA PHE A 219 7.82 -10.21 4.35
C PHE A 219 7.78 -11.51 5.14
N ASP A 220 8.78 -11.75 6.00
CA ASP A 220 8.69 -12.80 7.03
C ASP A 220 7.81 -12.36 8.22
N GLN A 221 7.43 -13.29 9.09
CA GLN A 221 6.57 -12.97 10.23
C GLN A 221 7.13 -11.87 11.15
N PRO A 222 8.41 -11.89 11.56
CA PRO A 222 8.98 -10.81 12.38
C PRO A 222 8.87 -9.44 11.71
N THR A 223 9.11 -9.37 10.40
CA THR A 223 9.01 -8.12 9.63
C THR A 223 7.55 -7.66 9.55
N LYS A 224 6.59 -8.55 9.29
CA LYS A 224 5.16 -8.21 9.30
C LYS A 224 4.74 -7.64 10.66
N ALA A 225 5.15 -8.29 11.75
CA ALA A 225 4.84 -7.85 13.11
C ALA A 225 5.41 -6.46 13.39
N LYS A 226 6.67 -6.19 12.99
CA LYS A 226 7.31 -4.88 13.11
C LYS A 226 6.54 -3.80 12.34
N VAL A 227 6.18 -4.06 11.08
CA VAL A 227 5.44 -3.11 10.23
C VAL A 227 4.07 -2.80 10.84
N LEU A 228 3.32 -3.83 11.24
CA LEU A 228 2.01 -3.66 11.87
C LEU A 228 2.12 -2.89 13.19
N ALA A 229 3.12 -3.15 14.02
CA ALA A 229 3.35 -2.39 15.25
C ALA A 229 3.66 -0.91 14.97
N GLY A 230 4.44 -0.62 13.93
CA GLY A 230 4.70 0.75 13.48
C GLY A 230 3.42 1.47 13.03
N ILE A 231 2.60 0.80 12.21
CA ILE A 231 1.30 1.32 11.76
C ILE A 231 0.38 1.58 12.95
N ALA A 232 0.26 0.63 13.87
CA ALA A 232 -0.62 0.74 15.04
C ALA A 232 -0.29 1.99 15.88
N LYS A 233 1.00 2.29 16.08
CA LYS A 233 1.43 3.49 16.80
C LYS A 233 0.94 4.77 16.14
N GLN A 234 0.71 4.78 14.82
CA GLN A 234 0.30 5.95 14.05
C GLN A 234 -1.20 6.06 13.83
N MET A 235 -1.98 5.18 14.43
CA MET A 235 -3.43 5.20 14.33
C MET A 235 -4.07 5.63 15.66
N PRO A 236 -5.20 6.35 15.61
CA PRO A 236 -6.06 6.53 16.78
C PRO A 236 -6.81 5.23 17.09
N ASP A 237 -7.30 5.09 18.32
CA ASP A 237 -8.01 3.88 18.80
C ASP A 237 -9.20 3.49 17.93
N ASP A 238 -9.90 4.47 17.35
CA ASP A 238 -11.05 4.25 16.47
C ASP A 238 -10.69 4.14 14.97
N GLY A 239 -9.39 4.14 14.62
CA GLY A 239 -8.91 4.10 13.25
C GLY A 239 -9.02 2.72 12.57
N TYR A 240 -9.00 2.72 11.24
CA TYR A 240 -9.18 1.51 10.42
C TYR A 240 -7.92 1.14 9.61
N LEU A 241 -7.57 -0.14 9.61
CA LEU A 241 -6.51 -0.72 8.78
C LEU A 241 -7.13 -1.66 7.74
N PHE A 242 -6.78 -1.45 6.47
CA PHE A 242 -7.13 -2.32 5.36
C PHE A 242 -5.92 -3.15 4.93
N LEU A 243 -6.10 -4.47 4.90
CA LEU A 243 -5.13 -5.43 4.35
C LEU A 243 -5.68 -6.10 3.08
N GLY A 244 -4.78 -6.65 2.26
CA GLY A 244 -5.12 -7.40 1.05
C GLY A 244 -5.74 -8.76 1.36
N GLY A 245 -6.40 -9.37 0.37
CA GLY A 245 -7.19 -10.59 0.58
C GLY A 245 -6.43 -11.84 1.07
N ALA A 246 -5.10 -11.85 0.89
CA ALA A 246 -4.19 -12.92 1.32
C ALA A 246 -3.37 -12.56 2.58
N GLU A 247 -3.69 -11.43 3.23
CA GLU A 247 -2.98 -10.93 4.40
C GLU A 247 -3.87 -11.02 5.65
N THR A 248 -3.23 -11.17 6.81
CA THR A 248 -3.91 -11.28 8.10
C THR A 248 -3.02 -10.75 9.22
N VAL A 249 -3.63 -10.37 10.34
CA VAL A 249 -2.93 -10.05 11.59
C VAL A 249 -2.86 -11.25 12.53
N LEU A 250 -3.67 -12.30 12.29
CA LEU A 250 -3.74 -13.48 13.16
C LEU A 250 -2.40 -14.22 13.20
N GLY A 251 -1.93 -14.49 14.41
CA GLY A 251 -0.62 -15.12 14.64
C GLY A 251 0.57 -14.21 14.35
N ILE A 252 0.36 -12.93 14.04
CA ILE A 252 1.41 -11.97 13.67
C ILE A 252 1.42 -10.75 14.61
N SER A 253 0.25 -10.21 14.96
CA SER A 253 0.14 -9.01 15.80
C SER A 253 -1.10 -9.07 16.71
N ASP A 254 -0.92 -8.64 17.96
CA ASP A 254 -1.98 -8.47 18.96
C ASP A 254 -2.60 -7.05 18.96
N LYS A 255 -2.00 -6.12 18.21
CA LYS A 255 -2.41 -4.70 18.17
C LYS A 255 -3.66 -4.46 17.38
N PHE A 256 -4.03 -5.40 16.51
CA PHE A 256 -5.18 -5.28 15.65
C PHE A 256 -6.16 -6.43 15.85
N GLN A 257 -7.44 -6.13 15.78
CA GLN A 257 -8.53 -7.09 15.75
C GLN A 257 -9.35 -6.91 14.47
N LEU A 258 -9.88 -8.01 13.94
CA LEU A 258 -10.75 -7.97 12.76
C LEU A 258 -12.02 -7.19 13.10
N LEU A 259 -12.43 -6.28 12.21
CA LEU A 259 -13.71 -5.60 12.31
C LEU A 259 -14.84 -6.63 12.07
N PRO A 260 -15.77 -6.84 13.01
CA PRO A 260 -16.78 -7.89 12.88
C PRO A 260 -17.60 -7.78 11.59
N GLY A 261 -17.72 -8.90 10.86
CA GLY A 261 -18.43 -8.96 9.58
C GLY A 261 -17.68 -8.34 8.39
N GLN A 262 -16.50 -7.72 8.59
CA GLN A 262 -15.77 -7.00 7.56
C GLN A 262 -14.40 -7.66 7.31
N ARG A 263 -14.36 -8.60 6.36
CA ARG A 263 -13.10 -9.25 5.95
C ARG A 263 -12.12 -8.20 5.43
N GLY A 264 -10.86 -8.32 5.85
CA GLY A 264 -9.76 -7.46 5.40
C GLY A 264 -9.70 -6.09 6.09
N ILE A 265 -10.61 -5.80 7.01
CA ILE A 265 -10.64 -4.55 7.78
C ILE A 265 -10.36 -4.86 9.25
N TYR A 266 -9.46 -4.08 9.82
CA TYR A 266 -9.00 -4.25 11.18
C TYR A 266 -9.07 -2.92 11.93
N GLY A 267 -9.18 -3.01 13.24
CA GLY A 267 -9.10 -1.91 14.19
C GLY A 267 -8.06 -2.14 15.25
N LEU A 268 -7.66 -1.10 15.96
CA LEU A 268 -6.85 -1.29 17.15
C LEU A 268 -7.61 -2.12 18.20
N THR A 269 -6.92 -3.08 18.79
CA THR A 269 -7.46 -3.94 19.84
C THR A 269 -7.93 -3.09 21.02
N GLY A 270 -9.20 -3.26 21.41
CA GLY A 270 -9.85 -2.45 22.46
C GLY A 270 -10.38 -1.08 22.00
N GLY A 271 -9.98 -0.58 20.83
CA GLY A 271 -10.42 0.72 20.31
C GLY A 271 -11.65 0.63 19.41
N ILE A 272 -11.72 -0.37 18.53
CA ILE A 272 -12.93 -0.61 17.72
C ILE A 272 -13.95 -1.39 18.54
N LYS A 273 -15.06 -0.73 18.86
CA LYS A 273 -16.22 -1.42 19.44
C LYS A 273 -16.83 -2.35 18.39
N PRO A 274 -17.14 -3.62 18.75
CA PRO A 274 -18.00 -4.43 17.92
C PRO A 274 -19.28 -3.64 17.61
N PRO A 275 -19.86 -3.76 16.41
CA PRO A 275 -21.22 -3.26 16.20
C PRO A 275 -22.09 -3.81 17.34
N ALA A 276 -22.89 -2.93 17.97
CA ALA A 276 -23.82 -3.33 19.01
C ALA A 276 -24.58 -4.57 18.49
N SER A 277 -24.46 -5.66 19.25
CA SER A 277 -24.86 -7.02 18.89
C SER A 277 -26.04 -7.07 17.91
N LEU A 278 -25.85 -7.76 16.79
CA LEU A 278 -26.95 -8.54 16.22
C LEU A 278 -27.27 -9.61 17.25
N THR A 279 -28.12 -9.27 18.21
CA THR A 279 -28.72 -10.24 19.10
C THR A 279 -29.45 -11.23 18.20
N PRO A 280 -29.09 -12.53 18.17
CA PRO A 280 -29.92 -13.51 17.49
C PRO A 280 -31.31 -13.41 18.13
N PRO A 281 -32.41 -13.34 17.37
CA PRO A 281 -33.74 -13.45 17.97
C PRO A 281 -33.75 -14.75 18.78
N GLY A 282 -33.98 -14.63 20.08
CA GLY A 282 -33.96 -15.76 20.99
C GLY A 282 -34.88 -16.85 20.46
N PHE A 283 -34.36 -18.05 20.33
CA PHE A 283 -35.18 -19.23 20.12
C PHE A 283 -36.05 -19.39 21.36
N ALA A 284 -37.31 -18.98 21.24
CA ALA A 284 -38.35 -19.40 22.17
C ALA A 284 -38.48 -20.92 22.03
N THR A 285 -38.05 -21.66 23.06
CA THR A 285 -38.37 -23.08 23.22
C THR A 285 -39.89 -23.24 23.31
N PRO A 286 -40.53 -24.05 22.44
CA PRO A 286 -41.93 -24.40 22.61
C PRO A 286 -42.11 -25.20 23.90
N ARG A 287 -43.20 -24.91 24.62
CA ARG A 287 -43.71 -25.75 25.71
C ARG A 287 -44.37 -27.00 25.15
#